data_AF-A0A1X7DJE8-F1
#
_entry.id   AF-A0A1X7DJE8-F1
#
_cell.length_a   1.000
_cell.length_b   1.000
_cell.length_c   1.000
_cell.angle_alpha   90.00
_cell.angle_beta   90.00
_cell.angle_gamma   90.00
#
_symmetry.space_group_name_H-M   'P 1'
#
loop_
_entity.id
_entity.type
_entity.pdbx_description
1 polymer ?
#
loop_
_entity_poly.entity_id
_entity_poly.type
_entity_poly.pdbx_seq_one_letter_code
_entity_poly.pdbx_strand_id
1 'polypeptide(L)'
;MGSVCPSGPPGYLRATHAPLTARSGPRLPSIRKVAHTFEELVQKQRAADEAHVRVLHLRDTYGAPTVTPWSETQTDTYETAWRAWRDLARDVQAAVTDYAKEEGKPRNDVEADVKREAKSPEPTDEPSTED
;
A
#
# COMPACT_ATOMS: atom_id res chain seq x y z
N MET A 1 47.89 -36.19 18.57
CA MET A 1 46.54 -35.89 19.09
C MET A 1 45.70 -35.41 17.92
N GLY A 2 44.56 -35.94 17.53
CA GLY A 2 43.59 -36.83 18.14
C GLY A 2 42.29 -36.45 17.43
N SER A 3 41.88 -37.31 16.47
CA SER A 3 40.60 -37.23 15.78
C SER A 3 39.43 -37.15 16.77
N VAL A 4 38.30 -36.55 16.39
CA VAL A 4 36.93 -37.06 16.64
C VAL A 4 35.91 -36.03 16.13
N CYS A 5 35.27 -36.37 15.02
CA CYS A 5 33.83 -36.10 14.84
C CYS A 5 33.05 -37.17 15.61
N PRO A 6 31.88 -36.81 16.18
CA PRO A 6 30.68 -37.64 16.10
C PRO A 6 29.50 -36.80 15.57
N SER A 7 28.70 -37.27 14.60
CA SER A 7 27.58 -38.23 14.76
C SER A 7 26.56 -37.73 15.80
N GLY A 8 25.28 -37.45 15.53
CA GLY A 8 24.35 -37.74 14.45
C GLY A 8 22.94 -37.15 14.75
N PRO A 9 21.90 -37.47 13.94
CA PRO A 9 20.55 -36.83 13.89
C PRO A 9 19.50 -37.70 14.66
N PRO A 10 18.13 -37.65 14.50
CA PRO A 10 17.23 -36.84 13.67
C PRO A 10 15.94 -36.33 14.37
N GLY A 11 15.15 -35.51 13.67
CA GLY A 11 13.68 -35.57 13.75
C GLY A 11 12.98 -34.82 14.88
N TYR A 12 12.36 -33.68 14.53
CA TYR A 12 11.06 -33.32 15.11
C TYR A 12 10.05 -33.11 13.98
N LEU A 13 9.33 -34.20 13.72
CA LEU A 13 7.88 -34.25 13.52
C LEU A 13 7.22 -33.06 12.81
N ARG A 14 6.83 -33.33 11.55
CA ARG A 14 5.62 -32.78 10.92
C ARG A 14 4.45 -32.82 11.93
N ALA A 15 3.97 -31.66 12.35
CA ALA A 15 2.62 -31.53 12.88
C ALA A 15 1.64 -31.46 11.69
N THR A 16 1.08 -32.60 11.31
CA THR A 16 -0.18 -32.65 10.55
C THR A 16 -1.31 -32.30 11.50
N HIS A 17 -1.73 -31.04 11.52
CA HIS A 17 -3.07 -30.70 12.01
C HIS A 17 -3.99 -30.55 10.80
N ALA A 18 -4.88 -31.55 10.69
CA ALA A 18 -5.99 -31.60 9.77
C ALA A 18 -6.99 -30.45 10.05
N PRO A 19 -7.88 -30.14 9.10
CA PRO A 19 -8.59 -28.87 9.05
C PRO A 19 -9.73 -28.83 10.07
N LEU A 20 -9.77 -27.79 10.89
CA LEU A 20 -11.02 -27.41 11.53
C LEU A 20 -11.80 -26.58 10.53
N THR A 21 -12.78 -27.23 9.93
CA THR A 21 -13.90 -26.64 9.21
C THR A 21 -14.59 -25.61 10.12
N ALA A 22 -14.20 -24.35 10.02
CA ALA A 22 -15.03 -23.25 10.45
C ALA A 22 -16.14 -23.08 9.41
N ARG A 23 -17.31 -23.61 9.75
CA ARG A 23 -18.58 -23.37 9.08
C ARG A 23 -18.84 -21.87 9.08
N SER A 24 -18.47 -21.19 7.99
CA SER A 24 -18.90 -19.83 7.68
C SER A 24 -20.42 -19.79 7.66
N GLY A 25 -21.02 -19.39 8.78
CA GLY A 25 -22.42 -18.98 8.82
C GLY A 25 -22.59 -17.70 7.98
N PRO A 26 -23.83 -17.40 7.54
CA PRO A 26 -24.11 -16.17 6.80
C PRO A 26 -23.74 -14.97 7.68
N ARG A 27 -22.67 -14.28 7.30
CA ARG A 27 -22.28 -12.99 7.87
C ARG A 27 -23.40 -12.02 7.51
N LEU A 28 -24.25 -11.73 8.49
CA LEU A 28 -25.26 -10.67 8.41
C LEU A 28 -24.60 -9.37 7.89
N PRO A 29 -25.31 -8.51 7.15
CA PRO A 29 -24.78 -7.22 6.73
C PRO A 29 -24.50 -6.39 7.99
N SER A 30 -23.22 -6.37 8.37
CA SER A 30 -22.70 -5.45 9.37
C SER A 30 -22.96 -4.05 8.83
N ILE A 31 -23.83 -3.29 9.49
CA ILE A 31 -24.05 -1.87 9.21
C ILE A 31 -22.76 -1.15 9.58
N ARG A 32 -21.79 -1.23 8.67
CA ARG A 32 -20.46 -0.64 8.76
C ARG A 32 -20.68 0.86 8.94
N LYS A 33 -20.17 1.44 10.04
CA LYS A 33 -19.63 2.81 9.94
C LYS A 33 -18.76 2.84 8.69
N VAL A 34 -18.75 3.93 7.92
CA VAL A 34 -18.02 4.09 6.63
C VAL A 34 -16.54 3.77 6.80
N ALA A 35 -16.24 2.49 6.90
CA ALA A 35 -14.95 1.94 7.23
C ALA A 35 -14.32 1.67 5.89
N HIS A 36 -13.21 2.38 5.66
CA HIS A 36 -12.64 2.69 4.36
C HIS A 36 -12.92 1.62 3.31
N THR A 37 -13.70 1.94 2.27
CA THR A 37 -13.89 0.99 1.18
C THR A 37 -12.59 0.84 0.40
N PHE A 38 -12.39 -0.29 -0.29
CA PHE A 38 -11.22 -0.47 -1.13
C PHE A 38 -11.10 0.67 -2.17
N GLU A 39 -12.21 1.06 -2.78
CA GLU A 39 -12.26 2.17 -3.72
C GLU A 39 -11.84 3.50 -3.08
N GLU A 40 -12.27 3.79 -1.85
CA GLU A 40 -11.82 4.98 -1.11
C GLU A 40 -10.29 4.96 -0.90
N LEU A 41 -9.69 3.80 -0.60
CA LEU A 41 -8.23 3.67 -0.50
C LEU A 41 -7.54 3.99 -1.82
N VAL A 42 -8.10 3.51 -2.93
CA VAL A 42 -7.58 3.79 -4.28
C VAL A 42 -7.64 5.29 -4.58
N GLN A 43 -8.76 5.95 -4.28
CA GLN A 43 -8.88 7.40 -4.49
C GLN A 43 -7.92 8.21 -3.62
N LYS A 44 -7.76 7.84 -2.35
CA LYS A 44 -6.76 8.45 -1.46
C LYS A 44 -5.33 8.25 -1.97
N GLN A 45 -5.02 7.06 -2.47
CA GLN A 45 -3.71 6.76 -3.06
C GLN A 45 -3.46 7.58 -4.32
N ARG A 46 -4.45 7.69 -5.23
CA ARG A 46 -4.34 8.56 -6.42
C ARG A 46 -4.09 10.02 -6.04
N ALA A 47 -4.82 10.55 -5.07
CA ALA A 47 -4.60 11.92 -4.58
C ALA A 47 -3.18 12.12 -3.99
N ALA A 48 -2.68 11.13 -3.22
CA ALA A 48 -1.31 11.17 -2.71
C ALA A 48 -0.28 11.10 -3.85
N ASP A 49 -0.50 10.27 -4.87
CA ASP A 49 0.39 10.15 -6.03
C ASP A 49 0.40 11.44 -6.86
N GLU A 50 -0.75 12.07 -7.10
CA GLU A 50 -0.85 13.37 -7.77
C GLU A 50 -0.10 14.48 -7.01
N ALA A 51 -0.28 14.54 -5.68
CA ALA A 51 0.45 15.48 -4.85
C ALA A 51 1.97 15.22 -4.91
N HIS A 52 2.39 13.95 -4.94
CA HIS A 52 3.80 13.59 -5.09
C HIS A 52 4.36 14.04 -6.44
N VAL A 53 3.61 13.83 -7.54
CA VAL A 53 3.99 14.31 -8.88
C VAL A 53 4.23 15.82 -8.87
N ARG A 54 3.40 16.59 -8.16
CA ARG A 54 3.62 18.04 -8.01
C ARG A 54 4.92 18.37 -7.29
N VAL A 55 5.26 17.66 -6.21
CA VAL A 55 6.53 17.82 -5.49
C VAL A 55 7.72 17.54 -6.40
N LEU A 56 7.66 16.46 -7.19
CA LEU A 56 8.70 16.12 -8.15
C LEU A 56 8.84 17.17 -9.24
N HIS A 57 7.72 17.65 -9.78
CA HIS A 57 7.72 18.70 -10.79
C HIS A 57 8.35 20.01 -10.29
N LEU A 58 8.06 20.42 -9.04
CA LEU A 58 8.68 21.59 -8.42
C LEU A 58 10.19 21.40 -8.26
N ARG A 59 10.62 20.22 -7.83
CA ARG A 59 12.04 19.88 -7.70
C ARG A 59 12.76 19.91 -9.04
N ASP A 60 12.14 19.37 -10.09
CA ASP A 60 12.70 19.39 -11.44
C ASP A 60 12.77 20.81 -12.01
N THR A 61 11.76 21.63 -11.72
CA THR A 61 11.68 23.03 -12.19
C THR A 61 12.69 23.94 -11.49
N TYR A 62 12.87 23.80 -10.18
CA TYR A 62 13.80 24.63 -9.41
C TYR A 62 15.25 24.12 -9.48
N GLY A 63 15.45 22.87 -9.91
CA GLY A 63 16.75 22.23 -9.97
C GLY A 63 17.24 21.76 -8.60
N ALA A 64 18.37 21.04 -8.58
CA ALA A 64 18.94 20.55 -7.33
C ALA A 64 19.39 21.74 -6.45
N PRO A 65 18.95 21.82 -5.17
CA PRO A 65 19.34 22.92 -4.28
C PRO A 65 20.85 22.99 -4.02
N THR A 66 21.56 21.88 -4.24
CA THR A 66 23.02 21.80 -4.15
C THR A 66 23.75 22.46 -5.33
N VAL A 67 23.04 22.75 -6.42
CA VAL A 67 23.57 23.38 -7.64
C VAL A 67 23.11 24.83 -7.75
N THR A 68 21.84 25.10 -7.43
CA THR A 68 21.27 26.45 -7.44
C THR A 68 20.52 26.69 -6.13
N PRO A 69 20.94 27.65 -5.29
CA PRO A 69 20.19 27.98 -4.09
C PRO A 69 18.80 28.51 -4.49
N TRP A 70 17.76 27.97 -3.89
CA TRP A 70 16.38 28.39 -4.14
C TRP A 70 16.08 29.72 -3.45
N SER A 71 15.16 30.49 -4.03
CA SER A 71 14.59 31.65 -3.35
C SER A 71 13.71 31.22 -2.17
N GLU A 72 13.41 32.15 -1.26
CA GLU A 72 12.50 31.92 -0.15
C GLU A 72 11.10 31.50 -0.64
N THR A 73 10.57 32.16 -1.68
CA THR A 73 9.29 31.80 -2.28
C THR A 73 9.29 30.41 -2.92
N GLN A 74 10.38 30.01 -3.59
CA GLN A 74 10.51 28.66 -4.15
C GLN A 74 10.54 27.60 -3.05
N THR A 75 11.32 27.87 -2.00
CA THR A 75 11.41 26.99 -0.82
C THR A 75 10.04 26.82 -0.16
N ASP A 76 9.31 27.92 0.10
CA ASP A 76 7.99 27.88 0.72
C ASP A 76 6.94 27.14 -0.15
N THR A 77 7.00 27.36 -1.47
CA THR A 77 6.12 26.65 -2.42
C THR A 77 6.37 25.14 -2.40
N TYR A 78 7.64 24.74 -2.42
CA TYR A 78 8.03 23.33 -2.34
C TYR A 78 7.63 22.70 -1.00
N GLU A 79 7.91 23.37 0.12
CA GLU A 79 7.57 22.90 1.47
C GLU A 79 6.06 22.73 1.64
N THR A 80 5.26 23.64 1.10
CA THR A 80 3.80 23.54 1.12
C THR A 80 3.31 22.31 0.35
N ALA A 81 3.83 22.10 -0.87
CA ALA A 81 3.48 20.92 -1.66
C ALA A 81 3.94 19.62 -0.97
N TRP A 82 5.13 19.62 -0.38
CA TRP A 82 5.67 18.47 0.34
C TRP A 82 4.86 18.11 1.59
N ARG A 83 4.41 19.11 2.35
CA ARG A 83 3.50 18.91 3.50
C ARG A 83 2.17 18.32 3.05
N ALA A 84 1.54 18.89 2.02
CA ALA A 84 0.27 18.39 1.49
C ALA A 84 0.38 16.92 1.05
N TRP A 85 1.45 16.56 0.32
CA TRP A 85 1.73 15.17 -0.04
C TRP A 85 1.90 14.26 1.18
N ARG A 86 2.70 14.68 2.18
CA ARG A 86 2.92 13.88 3.39
C ARG A 86 1.64 13.63 4.17
N ASP A 87 0.75 14.61 4.25
CA ASP A 87 -0.50 14.46 4.99
C ASP A 87 -1.44 13.47 4.29
N LEU A 88 -1.54 13.53 2.96
CA LEU A 88 -2.28 12.53 2.17
C LEU A 88 -1.66 11.13 2.29
N ALA A 89 -0.33 11.01 2.23
CA ALA A 89 0.36 9.73 2.39
C ALA A 89 0.11 9.11 3.78
N ARG A 90 -0.01 9.93 4.83
CA ARG A 90 -0.37 9.46 6.17
C ARG A 90 -1.82 8.99 6.25
N ASP A 91 -2.75 9.71 5.63
CA ASP A 91 -4.15 9.29 5.57
C ASP A 91 -4.31 7.95 4.83
N VAL A 92 -3.61 7.76 3.71
CA VAL A 92 -3.56 6.47 3.00
C VAL A 92 -3.05 5.35 3.92
N GLN A 93 -1.93 5.57 4.63
CA GLN A 93 -1.37 4.55 5.53
C GLN A 93 -2.33 4.19 6.68
N ALA A 94 -3.01 5.18 7.26
CA ALA A 94 -4.00 4.94 8.31
C ALA A 94 -5.17 4.12 7.76
N ALA A 95 -5.73 4.55 6.63
CA ALA A 95 -6.89 3.91 6.01
C ALA A 95 -6.59 2.46 5.58
N VAL A 96 -5.43 2.20 4.97
CA VAL A 96 -5.00 0.84 4.60
C VAL A 96 -4.80 -0.04 5.83
N THR A 97 -4.23 0.52 6.90
CA THR A 97 -4.04 -0.22 8.16
C THR A 97 -5.37 -0.64 8.76
N ASP A 98 -6.36 0.24 8.75
CA ASP A 98 -7.67 -0.04 9.32
C ASP A 98 -8.47 -1.00 8.43
N TYR A 99 -8.47 -0.81 7.11
CA TYR A 99 -9.07 -1.76 6.17
C TYR A 99 -8.48 -3.17 6.28
N ALA A 100 -7.15 -3.28 6.35
CA ALA A 100 -6.47 -4.58 6.46
C ALA A 100 -6.89 -5.33 7.74
N LYS A 101 -7.01 -4.63 8.88
CA LYS A 101 -7.50 -5.22 10.14
C LYS A 101 -8.95 -5.70 10.01
N GLU A 102 -9.81 -4.90 9.37
CA GLU A 102 -11.24 -5.21 9.24
C GLU A 102 -11.51 -6.38 8.29
N GLU A 103 -10.75 -6.46 7.20
CA GLU A 103 -10.85 -7.54 6.22
C GLU A 103 -10.03 -8.77 6.60
N GLY A 104 -9.22 -8.69 7.67
CA GLY A 104 -8.35 -9.79 8.11
C GLY A 104 -7.24 -10.11 7.11
N LYS A 105 -6.85 -9.14 6.28
CA LYS A 105 -5.81 -9.27 5.26
C LYS A 105 -4.47 -8.74 5.78
N PRO A 106 -3.33 -9.27 5.32
CA PRO A 106 -2.04 -8.65 5.61
C PRO A 106 -1.97 -7.27 4.94
N ARG A 107 -1.47 -6.28 5.69
CA ARG A 107 -1.39 -4.88 5.25
C ARG A 107 -0.64 -4.72 3.93
N ASN A 108 0.46 -5.45 3.75
CA ASN A 108 1.29 -5.36 2.54
C ASN A 108 0.53 -5.76 1.27
N ASP A 109 -0.37 -6.76 1.35
CA ASP A 109 -1.15 -7.19 0.19
C ASP A 109 -2.17 -6.11 -0.18
N VAL A 110 -2.82 -5.51 0.82
CA VAL A 110 -3.73 -4.37 0.61
C VAL A 110 -2.99 -3.18 -0.02
N GLU A 111 -1.81 -2.82 0.49
CA GLU A 111 -1.00 -1.74 -0.09
C GLU A 111 -0.61 -2.02 -1.54
N ALA A 112 -0.23 -3.26 -1.86
CA ALA A 112 0.12 -3.66 -3.22
C ALA A 112 -1.09 -3.60 -4.17
N ASP A 113 -2.27 -4.03 -3.71
CA ASP A 113 -3.52 -3.99 -4.47
C ASP A 113 -3.97 -2.56 -4.73
N VAL A 114 -3.98 -1.71 -3.70
CA VAL A 114 -4.33 -0.29 -3.81
C VAL A 114 -3.37 0.42 -4.78
N LYS A 115 -2.07 0.18 -4.67
CA LYS A 115 -1.06 0.79 -5.56
C LYS A 115 -1.18 0.32 -7.00
N ARG A 116 -1.58 -0.93 -7.22
CA ARG A 116 -1.81 -1.47 -8.57
C ARG A 116 -3.04 -0.79 -9.18
N GLU A 117 -4.15 -0.75 -8.45
CA GLU A 117 -5.40 -0.16 -8.94
C GLU A 117 -5.27 1.35 -9.16
N ALA A 118 -4.58 2.07 -8.27
CA ALA A 118 -4.33 3.50 -8.43
C ALA A 118 -3.49 3.86 -9.68
N LYS A 119 -2.73 2.89 -10.21
CA LYS A 119 -1.90 3.06 -11.41
C LYS A 119 -2.56 2.55 -12.69
N SER A 120 -3.57 1.69 -12.58
CA SER A 120 -4.31 1.22 -13.73
C SER A 120 -5.13 2.40 -14.30
N PRO A 121 -5.03 2.69 -15.61
CA PRO A 121 -6.17 3.28 -16.29
C PRO A 121 -7.27 2.22 -16.22
N GLU A 122 -8.47 2.59 -15.76
CA GLU A 122 -9.65 1.72 -15.71
C GLU A 122 -9.64 0.78 -16.94
N PRO A 123 -9.63 -0.56 -16.79
CA PRO A 123 -9.79 -1.43 -17.95
C PRO A 123 -11.15 -1.10 -18.52
N THR A 124 -11.15 -0.39 -19.65
CA THR A 124 -12.33 -0.21 -20.47
C THR A 124 -12.74 -1.61 -20.87
N ASP A 125 -13.80 -2.13 -20.23
CA ASP A 125 -14.60 -3.24 -20.71
C ASP A 125 -15.18 -2.85 -22.08
N GLU A 126 -14.36 -2.88 -23.13
CA GLU A 126 -14.85 -3.03 -24.50
C GLU A 126 -14.90 -4.54 -24.76
N PRO A 127 -16.08 -5.18 -24.72
CA PRO A 127 -16.20 -6.53 -25.21
C PRO A 127 -15.87 -6.50 -26.70
N SER A 128 -14.79 -7.19 -27.08
CA SER A 128 -14.61 -7.72 -28.43
C SER A 128 -15.92 -8.39 -28.84
N THR A 129 -16.74 -7.68 -29.62
CA THR A 129 -17.76 -8.29 -30.46
C THR A 129 -17.18 -8.28 -31.85
N GLU A 130 -16.57 -9.41 -32.14
CA GLU A 130 -16.46 -10.06 -33.45
C GLU A 130 -17.61 -9.67 -34.39
N ASP A 131 -17.26 -9.19 -35.60
CA ASP A 131 -17.95 -9.50 -36.86
C ASP A 131 -16.88 -9.64 -37.97
#